data_AF-A0A317ZIH8-F1
#
_entry.id   AF-A0A317ZIH8-F1
#
_cell.length_a   1.000
_cell.length_b   1.000
_cell.length_c   1.000
_cell.angle_alpha   90.00
_cell.angle_beta   90.00
_cell.angle_gamma   90.00
#
_symmetry.space_group_name_H-M   'P 1'
#
loop_
_entity.id
_entity.type
_entity.pdbx_description
1 polymer ?
#
loop_
_entity_poly.entity_id
_entity_poly.type
_entity_poly.pdbx_seq_one_letter_code
_entity_poly.pdbx_strand_id
1 'polypeptide(L)'
;MDFIFLAATNPASGEFAREFGFNPSLIIAQAINFTIIAFLLYRFAIKPIAKTLDERQQKIADGLQYAEEMKTQLAEAERERSEKVKEAAQEAQRILSEAREQSKEMIEKKTQEAANQAESIIRKASEATELERQKMLSDVRQEVARLVVTTTSTVLSKELSEEDRKTFSDAAAKELAGSSN
;
A
#
# COMPACT_ATOMS: atom_id res chain seq x y z
N MET A 1 -81.96 91.09 62.32
CA MET A 1 -83.12 90.20 62.16
C MET A 1 -82.65 89.01 61.38
N ASP A 2 -82.73 87.87 62.05
CA ASP A 2 -82.48 86.52 61.58
C ASP A 2 -83.00 86.26 60.17
N PHE A 3 -82.37 85.33 59.44
CA PHE A 3 -82.96 84.02 59.15
C PHE A 3 -81.99 83.17 58.32
N ILE A 4 -81.63 82.01 58.90
CA ILE A 4 -81.53 80.69 58.24
C ILE A 4 -80.28 80.50 57.36
N PHE A 5 -79.20 79.87 57.84
CA PHE A 5 -79.09 78.49 58.32
C PHE A 5 -79.48 77.46 57.24
N LEU A 6 -78.55 77.12 56.35
CA LEU A 6 -78.50 75.75 55.85
C LEU A 6 -77.05 75.37 55.51
N ALA A 7 -76.47 74.63 56.44
CA ALA A 7 -75.27 73.86 56.27
C ALA A 7 -75.43 72.93 55.05
N ALA A 8 -74.63 73.19 54.02
CA ALA A 8 -74.16 72.16 53.11
C ALA A 8 -72.65 71.97 53.34
N THR A 9 -72.24 71.86 54.61
CA THR A 9 -71.00 71.17 54.97
C THR A 9 -71.27 69.69 54.72
N ASN A 10 -71.09 69.28 53.47
CA ASN A 10 -71.29 67.92 53.02
C ASN A 10 -70.30 67.00 53.78
N PRO A 11 -70.75 66.18 54.76
CA PRO A 11 -69.88 65.20 55.40
C PRO A 11 -69.78 63.90 54.58
N ALA A 12 -70.46 63.85 53.41
CA ALA A 12 -70.62 62.64 52.60
C ALA A 12 -69.36 62.15 51.87
N SER A 13 -68.26 62.92 51.82
CA SER A 13 -66.99 62.37 51.33
C SER A 13 -66.23 61.60 52.42
N GLY A 14 -66.47 61.91 53.70
CA GLY A 14 -65.78 61.30 54.84
C GLY A 14 -66.46 60.03 55.39
N GLU A 15 -67.78 59.92 55.29
CA GLU A 15 -68.55 58.75 55.77
C GLU A 15 -68.51 57.57 54.78
N PHE A 16 -68.63 57.82 53.47
CA PHE A 16 -68.54 56.78 52.45
C PHE A 16 -67.17 56.05 52.46
N ALA A 17 -66.09 56.75 52.78
CA ALA A 17 -64.76 56.15 52.91
C ALA A 17 -64.61 55.24 54.15
N ARG A 18 -65.36 55.51 55.23
CA ARG A 18 -65.37 54.69 56.46
C ARG A 18 -66.28 53.48 56.34
N GLU A 19 -67.43 53.61 55.68
CA GLU A 19 -68.37 52.51 55.41
C GLU A 19 -67.82 51.52 54.38
N PHE A 20 -66.98 51.99 53.43
CA PHE A 20 -66.22 51.12 52.53
C PHE A 20 -64.95 50.51 53.15
N GLY A 21 -64.73 50.67 54.47
CA GLY A 21 -63.56 50.10 55.16
C GLY A 21 -62.23 50.51 54.53
N PHE A 22 -62.16 51.70 53.92
CA PHE A 22 -60.99 52.16 53.18
C PHE A 22 -59.91 52.58 54.16
N ASN A 23 -59.18 51.60 54.68
CA ASN A 23 -58.01 51.80 55.50
C ASN A 23 -56.79 51.91 54.57
N PRO A 24 -56.31 53.13 54.23
CA PRO A 24 -55.16 53.30 53.34
C PRO A 24 -53.93 52.55 53.85
N SER A 25 -53.77 52.42 55.17
CA SER A 25 -52.72 51.60 55.78
C SER A 25 -52.82 50.11 55.45
N LEU A 26 -54.03 49.54 55.38
CA LEU A 26 -54.21 48.12 55.02
C LEU A 26 -53.99 47.89 53.53
N ILE A 27 -54.45 48.82 52.67
CA ILE A 27 -54.22 48.76 51.23
C ILE A 27 -52.73 48.87 50.90
N ILE A 28 -52.00 49.78 51.56
CA ILE A 28 -50.54 49.90 51.40
C ILE A 28 -49.84 48.63 51.90
N ALA A 29 -50.22 48.10 53.07
CA ALA A 29 -49.64 46.85 53.58
C ALA A 29 -49.91 45.65 52.64
N GLN A 30 -51.11 45.56 52.07
CA GLN A 30 -51.47 44.51 51.11
C GLN A 30 -50.75 44.68 49.77
N ALA A 31 -50.58 45.91 49.28
CA ALA A 31 -49.79 46.19 48.08
C ALA A 31 -48.30 45.84 48.27
N ILE A 32 -47.73 46.14 49.44
CA ILE A 32 -46.36 45.75 49.77
C ILE A 32 -46.24 44.22 49.81
N ASN A 33 -47.16 43.52 50.49
CA ASN A 33 -47.16 42.05 50.54
C ASN A 33 -47.27 41.42 49.14
N PHE A 34 -48.23 41.91 48.34
CA PHE A 34 -48.39 41.46 46.95
C PHE A 34 -47.13 41.71 46.12
N THR A 35 -46.48 42.87 46.29
CA THR A 35 -45.23 43.21 45.59
C THR A 35 -44.09 42.28 45.99
N ILE A 36 -43.95 41.97 47.28
CA ILE A 36 -42.93 41.03 47.79
C ILE A 36 -43.16 39.64 47.18
N ILE A 37 -44.40 39.13 47.18
CA ILE A 37 -44.73 37.82 46.60
C ILE A 37 -44.52 37.83 45.08
N ALA A 38 -44.95 38.89 44.38
CA ALA A 38 -44.76 39.03 42.94
C ALA A 38 -43.26 39.05 42.57
N PHE A 39 -42.44 39.74 43.37
CA PHE A 39 -40.99 39.76 43.17
C PHE A 39 -40.35 38.38 43.40
N LEU A 40 -40.77 37.68 44.46
CA LEU A 40 -40.35 36.30 44.73
C LEU A 40 -40.74 35.37 43.57
N LEU A 41 -41.98 35.41 43.09
CA LEU A 41 -42.43 34.59 41.96
C LEU A 41 -41.70 34.93 40.66
N TYR A 42 -41.48 36.21 40.37
CA TYR A 42 -40.71 36.62 39.20
C TYR A 42 -39.28 36.07 39.23
N ARG A 43 -38.62 36.18 40.39
CA ARG A 43 -37.22 35.75 40.54
C ARG A 43 -37.05 34.23 40.66
N PHE A 44 -38.01 33.53 41.28
CA PHE A 44 -37.92 32.10 41.59
C PHE A 44 -38.74 31.20 40.66
N ALA A 45 -39.80 31.67 40.02
CA ALA A 45 -40.59 30.84 39.09
C ALA A 45 -40.30 31.19 37.63
N ILE A 46 -40.39 32.48 37.26
CA ILE A 46 -40.27 32.90 35.85
C ILE A 46 -38.83 32.69 35.34
N LYS A 47 -37.82 33.11 36.11
CA LYS A 47 -36.42 32.99 35.72
C LYS A 47 -35.97 31.54 35.44
N PRO A 48 -36.21 30.54 36.32
CA PRO A 48 -35.83 29.16 36.02
C PRO A 48 -36.66 28.54 34.89
N ILE A 49 -37.95 28.87 34.76
CA ILE A 49 -38.76 28.35 33.64
C ILE A 49 -38.20 28.85 32.31
N ALA A 50 -37.93 30.16 32.18
CA ALA A 50 -37.31 30.73 31.00
C ALA A 50 -35.95 30.06 30.70
N LYS A 51 -35.10 29.91 31.73
CA LYS A 51 -33.79 29.23 31.57
C LYS A 51 -33.94 27.79 31.04
N THR A 52 -34.88 27.01 31.55
CA THR A 52 -35.08 25.63 31.08
C THR A 52 -35.64 25.57 29.65
N LEU A 53 -36.44 26.55 29.24
CA LEU A 53 -36.92 26.66 27.86
C LEU A 53 -35.78 27.04 26.91
N ASP A 54 -34.94 28.00 27.29
CA ASP A 54 -33.75 28.39 26.52
C ASP A 54 -32.78 27.21 26.38
N GLU A 55 -32.50 26.48 27.48
CA GLU A 55 -31.66 25.27 27.46
C GLU A 55 -32.24 24.18 26.54
N ARG A 56 -33.58 24.01 26.50
CA ARG A 56 -34.23 23.07 25.59
C ARG A 56 -34.14 23.52 24.14
N GLN A 57 -34.40 24.80 23.86
CA GLN A 57 -34.29 25.36 22.51
C GLN A 57 -32.86 25.22 21.98
N GLN A 58 -31.87 25.57 22.82
CA GLN A 58 -30.46 25.45 22.47
C GLN A 58 -30.08 23.99 22.18
N LYS A 59 -30.47 23.04 23.05
CA LYS A 59 -30.20 21.60 22.79
C LYS A 59 -30.82 21.09 21.50
N ILE A 60 -32.02 21.55 21.15
CA ILE A 60 -32.68 21.15 19.90
C ILE A 60 -31.95 21.78 18.70
N ALA A 61 -31.56 23.05 18.79
CA ALA A 61 -30.82 23.74 17.75
C ALA A 61 -29.46 23.07 17.52
N ASP A 62 -28.70 22.83 18.58
CA ASP A 62 -27.40 22.14 18.55
C ASP A 62 -27.56 20.72 17.99
N GLY A 63 -28.59 19.99 18.41
CA GLY A 63 -28.88 18.64 17.93
C GLY A 63 -29.24 18.60 16.45
N LEU A 64 -30.00 19.58 15.95
CA LEU A 64 -30.35 19.70 14.54
C LEU A 64 -29.14 20.09 13.70
N GLN A 65 -28.33 21.04 14.17
CA GLN A 65 -27.08 21.43 13.51
C GLN A 65 -26.11 20.25 13.44
N TYR A 66 -25.92 19.53 14.54
CA TYR A 66 -25.08 18.34 14.57
C TYR A 66 -25.60 17.25 13.62
N ALA A 67 -26.92 17.01 13.58
CA ALA A 67 -27.50 16.03 12.66
C ALA A 67 -27.25 16.39 11.19
N GLU A 68 -27.33 17.67 10.83
CA GLU A 68 -27.06 18.12 9.46
C GLU A 68 -25.57 18.05 9.10
N GLU A 69 -24.70 18.41 10.05
CA GLU A 69 -23.25 18.28 9.90
C GLU A 69 -22.85 16.80 9.71
N MET A 70 -23.40 15.90 10.54
CA MET A 70 -23.14 14.46 10.44
C MET A 70 -23.63 13.88 9.10
N LYS A 71 -24.75 14.35 8.55
CA LYS A 71 -25.19 13.93 7.21
C LYS A 71 -24.21 14.37 6.13
N THR A 72 -23.70 15.60 6.23
CA THR A 72 -22.73 16.14 5.27
C THR A 72 -21.41 15.37 5.36
N GLN A 73 -20.89 15.16 6.57
CA GLN A 73 -19.69 14.36 6.80
C GLN A 73 -19.85 12.93 6.32
N LEU A 74 -21.03 12.31 6.53
CA LEU A 74 -21.31 10.96 6.04
C LEU A 74 -21.29 10.92 4.50
N ALA A 75 -21.95 11.87 3.85
CA ALA A 75 -21.97 11.95 2.38
C ALA A 75 -20.55 12.18 1.81
N GLU A 76 -19.74 13.01 2.47
CA GLU A 76 -18.35 13.24 2.10
C GLU A 76 -17.49 11.98 2.30
N ALA A 77 -17.64 11.30 3.42
CA ALA A 77 -16.93 10.05 3.71
C ALA A 77 -17.34 8.93 2.73
N GLU A 78 -18.61 8.85 2.34
CA GLU A 78 -19.07 7.91 1.32
C GLU A 78 -18.48 8.21 -0.06
N ARG A 79 -18.40 9.50 -0.43
CA ARG A 79 -17.75 9.95 -1.67
C ARG A 79 -16.27 9.59 -1.66
N GLU A 80 -15.55 9.94 -0.60
CA GLU A 80 -14.11 9.66 -0.45
C GLU A 80 -13.85 8.15 -0.46
N ARG A 81 -14.69 7.36 0.21
CA ARG A 81 -14.62 5.90 0.18
C ARG A 81 -14.81 5.36 -1.23
N SER A 82 -15.80 5.85 -1.97
CA SER A 82 -16.04 5.44 -3.35
C SER A 82 -14.85 5.78 -4.25
N GLU A 83 -14.29 6.96 -4.11
CA GLU A 83 -13.09 7.42 -4.83
C GLU A 83 -11.89 6.53 -4.53
N LYS A 84 -11.59 6.29 -3.24
CA LYS A 84 -10.51 5.39 -2.83
C LYS A 84 -10.66 3.97 -3.35
N VAL A 85 -11.87 3.42 -3.37
CA VAL A 85 -12.14 2.09 -3.93
C VAL A 85 -11.87 2.08 -5.44
N LYS A 86 -12.28 3.14 -6.15
CA LYS A 86 -12.05 3.27 -7.60
C LYS A 86 -10.57 3.43 -7.91
N GLU A 87 -9.85 4.27 -7.18
CA GLU A 87 -8.40 4.43 -7.30
C GLU A 87 -7.66 3.12 -7.01
N ALA A 88 -8.02 2.42 -5.93
CA ALA A 88 -7.43 1.12 -5.61
C ALA A 88 -7.68 0.08 -6.71
N ALA A 89 -8.87 0.07 -7.31
CA ALA A 89 -9.18 -0.82 -8.43
C ALA A 89 -8.36 -0.47 -9.69
N GLN A 90 -8.18 0.81 -9.98
CA GLN A 90 -7.34 1.27 -11.09
C GLN A 90 -5.86 0.90 -10.87
N GLU A 91 -5.36 1.10 -9.66
CA GLU A 91 -3.99 0.76 -9.30
C GLU A 91 -3.76 -0.75 -9.37
N ALA A 92 -4.68 -1.55 -8.85
CA ALA A 92 -4.62 -3.01 -8.94
C ALA A 92 -4.59 -3.47 -10.41
N GLN A 93 -5.40 -2.86 -11.28
CA GLN A 93 -5.40 -3.16 -12.71
C GLN A 93 -4.08 -2.76 -13.38
N ARG A 94 -3.48 -1.62 -12.99
CA ARG A 94 -2.17 -1.19 -13.47
C ARG A 94 -1.08 -2.17 -13.06
N ILE A 95 -1.00 -2.51 -11.78
CA ILE A 95 -0.05 -3.50 -11.24
C ILE A 95 -0.18 -4.83 -11.98
N LEU A 96 -1.40 -5.31 -12.23
CA LEU A 96 -1.62 -6.55 -12.96
C LEU A 96 -1.15 -6.47 -14.42
N SER A 97 -1.37 -5.32 -15.08
CA SER A 97 -0.88 -5.09 -16.44
C SER A 97 0.64 -5.08 -16.51
N GLU A 98 1.28 -4.32 -15.63
CA GLU A 98 2.74 -4.22 -15.52
C GLU A 98 3.36 -5.58 -15.20
N ALA A 99 2.80 -6.32 -14.23
CA ALA A 99 3.28 -7.65 -13.89
C ALA A 99 3.19 -8.63 -15.07
N ARG A 100 2.11 -8.54 -15.88
CA ARG A 100 1.97 -9.37 -17.09
C ARG A 100 2.97 -9.00 -18.17
N GLU A 101 3.23 -7.72 -18.37
CA GLU A 101 4.21 -7.22 -19.34
C GLU A 101 5.63 -7.63 -18.93
N GLN A 102 6.02 -7.39 -17.68
CA GLN A 102 7.30 -7.82 -17.12
C GLN A 102 7.48 -9.34 -17.18
N SER A 103 6.41 -10.11 -16.92
CA SER A 103 6.46 -11.57 -17.03
C SER A 103 6.72 -12.01 -18.47
N LYS A 104 6.06 -11.37 -19.45
CA LYS A 104 6.29 -11.66 -20.87
C LYS A 104 7.72 -11.33 -21.28
N GLU A 105 8.20 -10.14 -20.94
CA GLU A 105 9.57 -9.71 -21.23
C GLU A 105 10.60 -10.65 -20.57
N MET A 106 10.36 -11.05 -19.32
CA MET A 106 11.21 -12.00 -18.61
C MET A 106 11.23 -13.37 -19.31
N ILE A 107 10.08 -13.89 -19.71
CA ILE A 107 10.00 -15.16 -20.45
C ILE A 107 10.76 -15.06 -21.76
N GLU A 108 10.53 -14.01 -22.55
CA GLU A 108 11.21 -13.81 -23.83
C GLU A 108 12.73 -13.71 -23.67
N LYS A 109 13.19 -12.90 -22.70
CA LYS A 109 14.61 -12.78 -22.36
C LYS A 109 15.21 -14.13 -21.94
N LYS A 110 14.51 -14.88 -21.08
CA LYS A 110 14.98 -16.19 -20.61
C LYS A 110 15.00 -17.23 -21.72
N THR A 111 14.02 -17.22 -22.61
CA THR A 111 13.99 -18.08 -23.80
C THR A 111 15.15 -17.74 -24.74
N GLN A 112 15.43 -16.45 -24.97
CA GLN A 112 16.57 -16.04 -25.80
C GLN A 112 17.91 -16.41 -25.15
N GLU A 113 18.07 -16.18 -23.85
CA GLU A 113 19.25 -16.61 -23.09
C GLU A 113 19.46 -18.13 -23.19
N ALA A 114 18.39 -18.92 -23.01
CA ALA A 114 18.44 -20.37 -23.12
C ALA A 114 18.79 -20.83 -24.54
N ALA A 115 18.24 -20.21 -25.59
CA ALA A 115 18.57 -20.51 -26.97
C ALA A 115 20.05 -20.23 -27.27
N ASN A 116 20.57 -19.07 -26.84
CA ASN A 116 21.98 -18.71 -27.00
C ASN A 116 22.91 -19.67 -26.25
N GLN A 117 22.53 -20.09 -25.04
CA GLN A 117 23.28 -21.08 -24.27
C GLN A 117 23.27 -22.45 -24.96
N ALA A 118 22.12 -22.90 -25.45
CA ALA A 118 22.01 -24.16 -26.19
C ALA A 118 22.89 -24.14 -27.44
N GLU A 119 22.86 -23.06 -28.22
CA GLU A 119 23.73 -22.89 -29.39
C GLU A 119 25.21 -22.92 -29.00
N SER A 120 25.59 -22.23 -27.92
CA SER A 120 26.96 -22.26 -27.43
C SER A 120 27.39 -23.65 -26.97
N ILE A 121 26.50 -24.44 -26.36
CA ILE A 121 26.78 -25.81 -25.94
C ILE A 121 27.00 -26.69 -27.16
N ILE A 122 26.12 -26.60 -28.16
CA ILE A 122 26.23 -27.37 -29.42
C ILE A 122 27.55 -27.04 -30.12
N ARG A 123 27.88 -25.74 -30.27
CA ARG A 123 29.14 -25.32 -30.89
C ARG A 123 30.36 -25.89 -30.18
N LYS A 124 30.40 -25.77 -28.84
CA LYS A 124 31.50 -26.34 -28.03
C LYS A 124 31.57 -27.86 -28.15
N ALA A 125 30.43 -28.56 -28.18
CA ALA A 125 30.39 -30.00 -28.36
C ALA A 125 30.89 -30.42 -29.75
N SER A 126 30.55 -29.69 -30.81
CA SER A 126 31.07 -29.91 -32.16
C SER A 126 32.58 -29.68 -32.24
N GLU A 127 33.08 -28.58 -31.66
CA GLU A 127 34.53 -28.30 -31.58
C GLU A 127 35.28 -29.41 -30.81
N ALA A 128 34.75 -29.83 -29.66
CA ALA A 128 35.33 -30.92 -28.88
C ALA A 128 35.31 -32.25 -29.65
N THR A 129 34.23 -32.55 -30.37
CA THR A 129 34.12 -33.77 -31.20
C THR A 129 35.14 -33.77 -32.33
N GLU A 130 35.37 -32.63 -32.98
CA GLU A 130 36.36 -32.52 -34.05
C GLU A 130 37.79 -32.70 -33.51
N LEU A 131 38.09 -32.09 -32.35
CA LEU A 131 39.38 -32.30 -31.68
C LEU A 131 39.59 -33.76 -31.27
N GLU A 132 38.58 -34.41 -30.70
CA GLU A 132 38.61 -35.84 -30.34
C GLU A 132 38.84 -36.70 -31.59
N ARG A 133 38.18 -36.39 -32.71
CA ARG A 133 38.35 -37.08 -33.99
C ARG A 133 39.79 -36.97 -34.49
N GLN A 134 40.37 -35.77 -34.47
CA GLN A 134 41.75 -35.55 -34.89
C GLN A 134 42.74 -36.31 -34.00
N LYS A 135 42.51 -36.31 -32.69
CA LYS A 135 43.31 -37.09 -31.73
C LYS A 135 43.20 -38.60 -32.00
N MET A 136 42.00 -39.12 -32.15
CA MET A 136 41.78 -40.55 -32.49
C MET A 136 42.48 -40.94 -33.79
N LEU A 137 42.42 -40.10 -34.83
CA LEU A 137 43.12 -40.37 -36.09
C LEU A 137 44.65 -40.36 -35.91
N SER A 138 45.18 -39.46 -35.09
CA SER A 138 46.61 -39.45 -34.74
C SER A 138 47.02 -40.72 -34.00
N ASP A 139 46.25 -41.12 -33.00
CA ASP A 139 46.51 -42.32 -32.18
C ASP A 139 46.46 -43.58 -33.05
N VAL A 140 45.47 -43.70 -33.95
CA VAL A 140 45.37 -44.81 -34.91
C VAL A 140 46.58 -44.84 -35.85
N ARG A 141 47.01 -43.70 -36.38
CA ARG A 141 48.22 -43.64 -37.24
C ARG A 141 49.46 -44.11 -36.49
N GLN A 142 49.58 -43.73 -35.21
CA GLN A 142 50.71 -44.14 -34.38
C GLN A 142 50.69 -45.64 -34.08
N GLU A 143 49.52 -46.22 -33.80
CA GLU A 143 49.37 -47.68 -33.61
C GLU A 143 49.64 -48.47 -34.89
N VAL A 144 49.16 -47.99 -36.03
CA VAL A 144 49.44 -48.62 -37.33
C VAL A 144 50.94 -48.56 -37.62
N ALA A 145 51.61 -47.43 -37.40
CA ALA A 145 53.05 -47.32 -37.57
C ALA A 145 53.81 -48.30 -36.67
N ARG A 146 53.43 -48.42 -35.39
CA ARG A 146 53.98 -49.42 -34.46
C ARG A 146 53.79 -50.85 -34.95
N LEU A 147 52.58 -51.19 -35.41
CA LEU A 147 52.26 -52.53 -35.89
C LEU A 147 53.05 -52.88 -37.17
N VAL A 148 53.18 -51.92 -38.10
CA VAL A 148 53.98 -52.09 -39.32
C VAL A 148 55.44 -52.34 -38.97
N VAL A 149 56.05 -51.49 -38.13
CA VAL A 149 57.46 -51.67 -37.70
C VAL A 149 57.67 -53.02 -37.03
N THR A 150 56.77 -53.42 -36.13
CA THR A 150 56.83 -54.71 -35.42
C THR A 150 56.71 -55.88 -36.38
N THR A 151 55.78 -55.80 -37.33
CA THR A 151 55.56 -56.85 -38.34
C THR A 151 56.74 -56.96 -39.29
N THR A 152 57.24 -55.84 -39.81
CA THR A 152 58.42 -55.80 -40.68
C THR A 152 59.65 -56.33 -39.95
N SER A 153 59.88 -55.94 -38.69
CA SER A 153 60.98 -56.48 -37.87
C SER A 153 60.87 -58.00 -37.72
N THR A 154 59.65 -58.52 -37.50
CA THR A 154 59.41 -59.96 -37.33
C THR A 154 59.62 -60.73 -38.63
N VAL A 155 59.10 -60.24 -39.76
CA VAL A 155 59.27 -60.85 -41.09
C VAL A 155 60.74 -60.82 -41.50
N LEU A 156 61.39 -59.67 -41.37
CA LEU A 156 62.81 -59.50 -41.69
C LEU A 156 63.67 -60.44 -40.84
N SER A 157 63.37 -60.59 -39.55
CA SER A 157 64.09 -61.54 -38.67
C SER A 157 63.94 -63.02 -39.07
N LYS A 158 62.86 -63.38 -39.78
CA LYS A 158 62.59 -64.76 -40.24
C LYS A 158 63.23 -65.07 -41.60
N GLU A 159 63.31 -64.09 -42.50
CA GLU A 159 63.79 -64.26 -43.88
C GLU A 159 65.26 -63.87 -44.09
N LEU A 160 65.92 -63.24 -43.09
CA LEU A 160 67.31 -62.79 -43.21
C LEU A 160 68.32 -63.96 -43.30
N SER A 161 69.11 -63.98 -44.38
CA SER A 161 70.31 -64.82 -44.50
C SER A 161 71.51 -64.24 -43.73
N GLU A 162 72.54 -65.04 -43.46
CA GLU A 162 73.81 -64.58 -42.83
C GLU A 162 74.49 -63.46 -43.63
N GLU A 163 74.34 -63.45 -44.96
CA GLU A 163 74.98 -62.50 -45.86
C GLU A 163 74.28 -61.13 -45.85
N ASP A 164 72.95 -61.14 -45.76
CA ASP A 164 72.15 -59.92 -45.62
C ASP A 164 72.43 -59.23 -44.28
N ARG A 165 72.56 -59.99 -43.17
CA ARG A 165 72.91 -59.45 -41.84
C ARG A 165 74.21 -58.65 -41.84
N LYS A 166 75.23 -59.14 -42.56
CA LYS A 166 76.52 -58.45 -42.70
C LYS A 166 76.39 -57.14 -43.47
N THR A 167 75.63 -57.17 -44.56
CA THR A 167 75.41 -56.00 -45.42
C THR A 167 74.61 -54.91 -44.70
N PHE A 168 73.57 -55.28 -43.93
CA PHE A 168 72.79 -54.33 -43.13
C PHE A 168 73.58 -53.75 -41.95
N SER A 169 74.45 -54.52 -41.31
CA SER A 169 75.28 -54.02 -40.20
C SER A 169 76.36 -53.04 -40.68
N ASP A 170 76.99 -53.30 -41.83
CA ASP A 170 77.92 -52.35 -42.45
C ASP A 170 77.21 -51.08 -42.95
N ALA A 171 76.01 -51.19 -43.51
CA ALA A 171 75.21 -50.04 -43.93
C ALA A 171 74.76 -49.16 -42.76
N ALA A 172 74.26 -49.78 -41.67
CA ALA A 172 73.86 -49.06 -40.45
C ALA A 172 75.04 -48.35 -39.77
N ALA A 173 76.22 -48.99 -39.74
CA ALA A 173 77.44 -48.39 -39.21
C ALA A 173 77.85 -47.15 -40.03
N LYS A 174 77.65 -47.18 -41.35
CA LYS A 174 77.98 -46.07 -42.25
C LYS A 174 77.03 -44.87 -42.11
N GLU A 175 75.74 -45.12 -41.86
CA GLU A 175 74.73 -44.07 -41.68
C GLU A 175 74.84 -43.39 -40.30
N LEU A 176 75.15 -44.17 -39.25
CA LEU A 176 75.47 -43.64 -37.92
C LEU A 176 76.76 -42.80 -37.92
N ALA A 177 77.76 -43.21 -38.69
CA ALA A 177 78.98 -42.43 -38.87
C ALA A 177 78.76 -41.14 -39.70
N GLY A 178 77.76 -41.11 -40.59
CA GLY A 178 77.41 -39.95 -41.41
C GLY A 178 76.55 -38.90 -40.69
N SER A 179 75.79 -39.28 -39.67
CA SER A 179 74.93 -38.38 -38.86
C SER A 179 75.67 -37.71 -37.68
N SER A 180 76.95 -38.06 -37.46
CA SER A 180 77.79 -37.56 -36.36
C SER A 180 78.74 -36.39 -36.76
N ASN A 181 78.52 -35.76 -37.91
CA ASN A 181 79.15 -34.51 -38.36
C ASN A 181 78.07 -33.48 -38.68
#